data_AF-A0AAW2AW11-F1
#
_entry.id   AF-A0AAW2AW11-F1
#
_cell.length_a   1.000
_cell.length_b   1.000
_cell.length_c   1.000
_cell.angle_alpha   90.00
_cell.angle_beta   90.00
_cell.angle_gamma   90.00
#
_symmetry.space_group_name_H-M   'P 1'
#
loop_
_entity.id
_entity.type
_entity.pdbx_description
1 polymer ?
#
loop_
_entity_poly.entity_id
_entity_poly.type
_entity_poly.pdbx_seq_one_letter_code
_entity_poly.pdbx_strand_id
1 'polypeptide(L)' 'QYMRLVVLSEEEKRSILTECHSNPGTGNHSGVRGIQNRVIAGYYWSTIIQDVKDW' A
#
# COMPACT_ATOMS: atom_id res chain seq x y z
N GLN A 1 19.64 -2.34 2.58
CA GLN A 1 18.86 -3.18 1.66
C GLN A 1 17.43 -3.22 2.17
N TYR A 2 16.47 -2.60 1.47
CA TYR A 2 15.07 -2.68 1.86
C TYR A 2 14.48 -3.98 1.30
N MET A 3 14.05 -4.89 2.18
CA MET A 3 13.34 -6.10 1.77
C MET A 3 11.89 -5.74 1.49
N ARG A 4 11.42 -6.06 0.29
CA ARG A 4 10.00 -5.96 -0.07
C ARG A 4 9.36 -7.33 0.02
N LEU A 5 8.20 -7.42 0.65
CA LEU A 5 7.40 -8.62 0.67
C LEU A 5 6.69 -8.79 -0.67
N VAL A 6 6.90 -9.93 -1.32
CA VAL A 6 6.20 -10.27 -2.56
C VAL A 6 4.81 -10.79 -2.20
N VAL A 7 3.78 -10.16 -2.75
CA VAL A 7 2.38 -10.49 -2.49
C VAL A 7 1.79 -11.10 -3.75
N LEU A 8 1.16 -12.27 -3.63
CA LEU A 8 0.64 -13.02 -4.78
C LEU A 8 -0.89 -13.10 -4.79
N SER A 9 -1.54 -13.13 -3.62
CA SER A 9 -3.00 -13.25 -3.56
C SER A 9 -3.70 -11.89 -3.63
N GLU A 10 -4.84 -11.85 -4.30
CA GLU A 10 -5.69 -10.65 -4.37
C GLU A 10 -6.22 -10.25 -2.99
N GLU A 11 -6.45 -11.22 -2.11
CA GLU A 11 -6.97 -10.99 -0.78
C GLU A 11 -5.94 -10.30 0.12
N GLU A 12 -4.68 -10.73 0.07
CA GLU A 12 -3.57 -10.03 0.74
C GLU A 12 -3.37 -8.62 0.18
N LYS A 13 -3.43 -8.43 -1.14
CA LYS A 13 -3.35 -7.09 -1.76
C LYS A 13 -4.42 -6.16 -1.20
N ARG A 14 -5.69 -6.60 -1.18
CA ARG A 14 -6.82 -5.83 -0.64
C ARG A 14 -6.67 -5.52 0.84
N SER A 15 -6.19 -6.49 1.62
CA SER A 15 -5.95 -6.31 3.05
C SER A 15 -4.89 -5.24 3.30
N ILE A 16 -3.75 -5.30 2.60
CA ILE A 16 -2.65 -4.32 2.70
C ILE A 16 -3.13 -2.93 2.28
N LEU A 17 -3.86 -2.83 1.18
CA LEU A 17 -4.42 -1.56 0.70
C LEU A 17 -5.41 -0.99 1.72
N THR A 18 -6.29 -1.80 2.29
CA THR A 18 -7.27 -1.36 3.31
C THR A 18 -6.58 -0.88 4.59
N GLU A 19 -5.63 -1.66 5.12
CA GLU A 19 -4.87 -1.29 6.32
C GLU A 19 -4.16 0.06 6.15
N CYS A 20 -3.57 0.29 4.97
CA CYS A 20 -2.89 1.54 4.68
C CYS A 20 -3.84 2.74 4.53
N HIS A 21 -5.10 2.51 4.15
CA HIS A 21 -6.14 3.56 4.02
C HIS A 21 -6.90 3.82 5.33
N SER A 22 -7.09 2.81 6.19
CA SER A 22 -7.93 2.91 7.38
C SER A 22 -7.20 3.34 8.65
N ASN A 23 -5.91 3.68 8.60
CA ASN A 23 -5.15 4.02 9.80
C ASN A 23 -5.57 5.39 10.37
N PRO A 24 -6.27 5.44 11.53
CA PRO A 24 -6.77 6.69 12.11
C PRO A 24 -5.69 7.47 12.90
N GLY A 25 -4.52 6.87 13.13
CA GLY A 25 -3.50 7.38 14.05
C GLY A 25 -2.62 8.50 13.50
N THR A 26 -2.68 8.79 12.20
CA THR A 26 -1.95 9.91 11.59
C THR A 26 -2.98 10.92 11.11
N GLY A 27 -3.46 11.78 12.02
CA GLY A 27 -4.35 12.91 11.69
C GLY A 27 -3.69 13.94 10.79
N ASN A 28 -3.20 13.55 9.62
CA ASN A 28 -2.41 14.41 8.76
C ASN A 28 -2.73 14.10 7.30
N HIS A 29 -2.89 15.17 6.54
CA HIS A 29 -3.19 15.28 5.11
C HIS A 29 -2.12 14.64 4.21
N SER A 30 -1.77 13.39 4.47
CA SER A 30 -0.95 12.56 3.60
C SER A 30 -1.88 12.06 2.51
N GLY A 31 -2.18 12.88 1.51
CA GLY A 31 -2.96 12.44 0.35
C GLY A 31 -2.35 11.18 -0.27
N VAL A 32 -3.07 10.53 -1.19
CA VAL A 32 -2.72 9.29 -1.94
C VAL A 32 -1.22 8.97 -2.05
N ARG A 33 -0.39 9.98 -2.32
CA ARG A 33 1.08 9.93 -2.39
C ARG A 33 1.80 9.40 -1.12
N GLY A 34 1.29 9.66 0.08
CA GLY A 34 1.86 9.15 1.33
C GLY A 34 1.61 7.66 1.55
N ILE A 35 0.39 7.22 1.20
CA ILE A 35 -0.01 5.81 1.20
C ILE A 35 0.80 5.04 0.15
N GLN A 36 0.94 5.63 -1.05
CA GLN A 36 1.71 5.05 -2.13
C GLN A 36 3.16 4.78 -1.73
N ASN A 37 3.83 5.75 -1.10
CA ASN A 37 5.21 5.59 -0.65
C ASN A 37 5.37 4.48 0.40
N ARG A 38 4.37 4.27 1.26
CA ARG A 38 4.40 3.24 2.31
C ARG A 38 4.22 1.84 1.72
N VAL A 39 3.25 1.69 0.82
CA VAL A 39 2.94 0.41 0.16
C VAL A 39 4.11 -0.04 -0.72
N ILE A 40 4.67 0.84 -1.56
CA ILE A 40 5.80 0.50 -2.43
C ILE A 40 7.14 0.33 -1.68
N ALA A 41 7.25 0.83 -0.45
CA ALA A 41 8.44 0.63 0.38
C ALA A 41 8.46 -0.76 1.01
N GLY A 42 7.29 -1.28 1.42
CA GLY A 42 7.17 -2.56 2.12
C GLY A 42 6.82 -3.76 1.23
N TYR A 43 6.14 -3.53 0.10
CA TYR A 43 5.53 -4.60 -0.69
C TYR A 43 5.90 -4.53 -2.16
N TYR A 44 5.71 -5.65 -2.85
CA TYR A 44 5.86 -5.77 -4.28
C TYR A 44 4.82 -6.72 -4.86
N TRP A 45 4.14 -6.26 -5.90
CA TRP A 45 3.44 -7.08 -6.88
C TRP A 45 3.40 -6.33 -8.21
N SER A 46 3.11 -7.03 -9.30
CA SER A 46 3.26 -6.52 -10.67
C SER A 46 2.48 -5.23 -10.96
N THR A 47 1.30 -5.08 -10.37
CA THR A 47 0.37 -3.96 -10.60
C THR A 47 0.30 -2.96 -9.44
N ILE A 48 1.22 -3.03 -8.46
CA ILE A 48 1.16 -2.27 -7.19
C ILE A 48 0.94 -0.76 -7.35
N ILE A 49 1.53 -0.13 -8.38
CA ILE A 49 1.36 1.31 -8.61
C ILE A 49 -0.04 1.63 -9.13
N GLN A 50 -0.61 0.77 -9.97
CA GLN A 50 -1.94 0.95 -10.53
C GLN A 50 -3.00 0.66 -9.47
N ASP A 51 -2.85 -0.46 -8.76
CA ASP A 51 -3.79 -0.88 -7.72
C ASP A 51 -3.86 0.14 -6.58
N VAL A 52 -2.76 0.78 -6.20
CA VAL A 52 -2.76 1.88 -5.21
C VAL A 52 -3.44 3.16 -5.72
N LYS A 53 -3.42 3.42 -7.04
CA LYS A 53 -4.10 4.60 -7.62
C LYS A 53 -5.60 4.39 -7.77
N ASP A 54 -6.02 3.16 -8.04
CA ASP A 54 -7.41 2.79 -8.30
C ASP A 54 -8.18 2.41 -7.02
N TRP A 55 -7.47 2.18 -5.92
CA TRP A 55 -8.03 1.91 -4.59
C TRP A 55 -8.42 3.20 -3.86
#